data_AF-A0A6L3AV99-F1
#
_entry.id   AF-A0A6L3AV99-F1
#
_cell.length_a   1.000
_cell.length_b   1.000
_cell.length_c   1.000
_cell.angle_alpha   90.00
_cell.angle_beta   90.00
_cell.angle_gamma   90.00
#
_symmetry.space_group_name_H-M   'P 1'
#
loop_
_entity.id
_entity.type
_entity.pdbx_description
1 polymer ?
#
loop_
_entity_poly.entity_id
_entity_poly.type
_entity_poly.pdbx_seq_one_letter_code
_entity_poly.pdbx_strand_id
1 'polypeptide(L)'
;MTSLSHPVPRRAIIDTCLAMNGSGINQGSSGNLSVRVEGGFLITPSSLPYDETAPEDIVEMGFDGTYVGRRRPSSEWRFHRDILKARPDVDVVLHAHSTFATALAVHGRGIPSFHYMVALAGGDSIRCAPYATFGTQELSDHAVAALEGRLACLLANHGMIVLGKTLKGALALAVEVETLARQYLHAHLLGEPVILPPEEIARVAEKMRRMTYGLPPDEGAAPEDTARLREA
;
A
#
# COMPACT_ATOMS: atom_id res chain seq x y z
N MET A 1 -25.78 -24.16 11.06
CA MET A 1 -24.99 -22.91 10.90
C MET A 1 -23.70 -23.28 10.19
N THR A 2 -23.54 -22.87 8.95
CA THR A 2 -22.27 -23.02 8.21
C THR A 2 -21.22 -22.13 8.87
N SER A 3 -20.06 -22.69 9.19
CA SER A 3 -18.92 -21.95 9.75
C SER A 3 -18.49 -20.85 8.77
N LEU A 4 -18.18 -19.66 9.30
CA LEU A 4 -17.66 -18.54 8.51
C LEU A 4 -16.29 -18.92 7.92
N SER A 5 -16.10 -18.79 6.61
CA SER A 5 -14.80 -18.99 5.96
C SER A 5 -13.79 -17.96 6.46
N HIS A 6 -12.51 -18.32 6.56
CA HIS A 6 -11.41 -17.38 6.86
C HIS A 6 -11.63 -16.42 8.06
N PRO A 7 -12.03 -16.89 9.25
CA PRO A 7 -12.37 -16.01 10.38
C PRO A 7 -11.20 -15.13 10.83
N VAL A 8 -9.97 -15.65 10.78
CA VAL A 8 -8.76 -14.91 11.18
C VAL A 8 -8.43 -13.78 10.18
N PRO A 9 -8.29 -14.03 8.86
CA PRO A 9 -8.11 -12.95 7.88
C PRO A 9 -9.19 -11.87 7.91
N ARG A 10 -10.48 -12.25 8.07
CA ARG A 10 -11.60 -11.30 8.14
C ARG A 10 -11.44 -10.32 9.31
N ARG A 11 -11.08 -10.83 10.49
CA ARG A 11 -10.80 -9.97 11.66
C ARG A 11 -9.58 -9.08 11.42
N ALA A 12 -8.50 -9.63 10.89
CA ALA A 12 -7.26 -8.88 10.66
C ALA A 12 -7.43 -7.73 9.65
N ILE A 13 -8.29 -7.88 8.63
CA ILE A 13 -8.68 -6.80 7.71
C ILE A 13 -9.31 -5.66 8.49
N ILE A 14 -10.28 -5.95 9.37
CA ILE A 14 -10.99 -4.94 10.17
C ILE A 14 -9.99 -4.21 11.09
N ASP A 15 -9.14 -4.95 11.81
CA ASP A 15 -8.14 -4.37 12.70
C ASP A 15 -7.17 -3.45 11.94
N THR A 16 -6.78 -3.84 10.72
CA THR A 16 -5.92 -3.01 9.85
C THR A 16 -6.63 -1.76 9.37
N CYS A 17 -7.93 -1.86 9.04
CA CYS A 17 -8.75 -0.71 8.64
C CYS A 17 -8.93 0.29 9.79
N LEU A 18 -9.12 -0.20 11.02
CA LEU A 18 -9.16 0.64 12.23
C LEU A 18 -7.80 1.32 12.48
N ALA A 19 -6.69 0.59 12.34
CA ALA A 19 -5.36 1.16 12.46
C ALA A 19 -5.05 2.18 11.34
N MET A 20 -5.56 1.94 10.13
CA MET A 20 -5.47 2.87 9.01
C MET A 20 -6.17 4.20 9.34
N ASN A 21 -7.40 4.15 9.88
CA ASN A 21 -8.09 5.35 10.37
C ASN A 21 -7.31 6.03 11.51
N GLY A 22 -6.82 5.25 12.48
CA GLY A 22 -6.05 5.77 13.62
C GLY A 22 -4.72 6.43 13.23
N SER A 23 -4.15 6.06 12.08
CA SER A 23 -2.94 6.69 11.53
C SER A 23 -3.20 8.03 10.83
N GLY A 24 -4.47 8.36 10.56
CA GLY A 24 -4.88 9.59 9.88
C GLY A 24 -4.77 9.56 8.35
N ILE A 25 -4.35 8.44 7.75
CA ILE A 25 -4.24 8.31 6.28
C ILE A 25 -5.57 7.96 5.59
N ASN A 26 -6.60 7.61 6.36
CA ASN A 26 -7.94 7.32 5.85
C ASN A 26 -9.00 8.04 6.70
N GLN A 27 -10.09 8.46 6.05
CA GLN A 27 -11.20 9.16 6.68
C GLN A 27 -12.50 8.40 6.44
N GLY A 28 -13.13 7.93 7.52
CA GLY A 28 -14.36 7.15 7.44
C GLY A 28 -14.15 5.83 6.66
N SER A 29 -14.90 5.66 5.57
CA SER A 29 -14.95 4.45 4.74
C SER A 29 -14.52 4.70 3.29
N SER A 30 -13.71 5.74 3.03
CA SER A 30 -13.22 6.06 1.68
C SER A 30 -12.19 5.05 1.16
N GLY A 31 -11.29 4.59 2.02
CA GLY A 31 -10.32 3.54 1.70
C GLY A 31 -10.95 2.15 1.59
N ASN A 32 -10.14 1.20 1.15
CA ASN A 32 -10.51 -0.21 1.11
C ASN A 32 -9.26 -1.10 1.12
N LEU A 33 -9.47 -2.35 1.51
CA LEU A 33 -8.39 -3.28 1.80
C LEU A 33 -8.81 -4.67 1.34
N SER A 34 -7.91 -5.37 0.65
CA SER A 34 -8.08 -6.77 0.30
C SER A 34 -6.92 -7.65 0.71
N VAL A 35 -7.20 -8.92 0.98
CA VAL A 35 -6.21 -9.96 1.26
C VAL A 35 -6.48 -11.19 0.40
N ARG A 36 -5.45 -11.72 -0.27
CA ARG A 36 -5.52 -12.98 -1.01
C ARG A 36 -5.86 -14.13 -0.07
N VAL A 37 -6.72 -15.02 -0.53
CA VAL A 37 -7.01 -16.30 0.12
C VAL A 37 -7.04 -17.42 -0.93
N GLU A 38 -7.17 -18.66 -0.50
CA GLU A 38 -7.36 -19.77 -1.43
C GLU A 38 -8.61 -19.53 -2.30
N GLY A 39 -8.47 -19.69 -3.62
CA GLY A 39 -9.57 -19.50 -4.58
C GLY A 39 -9.91 -18.05 -4.93
N GLY A 40 -9.36 -17.04 -4.24
CA GLY A 40 -9.78 -15.65 -4.45
C GLY A 40 -9.13 -14.63 -3.51
N PHE A 41 -9.95 -13.69 -3.02
CA PHE A 41 -9.54 -12.68 -2.08
C PHE A 41 -10.71 -12.22 -1.21
N LEU A 42 -10.40 -11.75 -0.01
CA LEU A 42 -11.32 -11.05 0.88
C LEU A 42 -11.17 -9.55 0.67
N ILE A 43 -12.26 -8.80 0.71
CA ILE A 43 -12.24 -7.34 0.57
C ILE A 43 -13.25 -6.67 1.51
N THR A 44 -12.94 -5.46 1.96
CA THR A 44 -13.89 -4.61 2.70
C THR A 44 -15.18 -4.38 1.92
N PRO A 45 -16.35 -4.32 2.60
CA PRO A 45 -17.62 -3.99 1.95
C PRO A 45 -17.67 -2.53 1.51
N SER A 46 -18.60 -2.21 0.60
CA SER A 46 -18.87 -0.82 0.23
C SER A 46 -19.50 -0.04 1.37
N SER A 47 -18.95 1.14 1.66
CA SER A 47 -19.59 2.22 2.44
C SER A 47 -20.01 1.87 3.87
N LEU A 48 -19.36 0.90 4.51
CA LEU A 48 -19.58 0.57 5.93
C LEU A 48 -18.44 1.17 6.78
N PRO A 49 -18.74 1.96 7.83
CA PRO A 49 -17.72 2.41 8.78
C PRO A 49 -16.98 1.21 9.40
N TYR A 50 -15.66 1.33 9.55
CA TYR A 50 -14.83 0.21 10.00
C TYR A 50 -15.06 -0.20 11.45
N ASP A 51 -15.47 0.74 12.30
CA ASP A 51 -15.86 0.53 13.70
C ASP A 51 -17.22 -0.18 13.85
N GLU A 52 -18.06 -0.14 12.81
CA GLU A 52 -19.31 -0.90 12.73
C GLU A 52 -19.18 -2.22 11.95
N THR A 53 -17.99 -2.51 11.38
CA THR A 53 -17.78 -3.67 10.53
C THR A 53 -17.55 -4.95 11.35
N ALA A 54 -18.37 -5.98 11.10
CA ALA A 54 -18.16 -7.31 11.66
C ALA A 54 -17.49 -8.27 10.65
N PRO A 55 -16.85 -9.37 11.09
CA PRO A 55 -16.19 -10.34 10.19
C PRO A 55 -17.09 -10.87 9.06
N GLU A 56 -18.40 -10.99 9.30
CA GLU A 56 -19.39 -11.45 8.32
C GLU A 56 -19.73 -10.40 7.25
N ASP A 57 -19.35 -9.14 7.45
CA ASP A 57 -19.50 -8.07 6.46
C ASP A 57 -18.36 -8.03 5.44
N ILE A 58 -17.19 -8.61 5.76
CA ILE A 58 -16.10 -8.78 4.80
C ILE A 58 -16.59 -9.65 3.63
N VAL A 59 -16.27 -9.28 2.41
CA VAL A 59 -16.78 -9.94 1.21
C VAL A 59 -15.70 -10.86 0.64
N GLU A 60 -16.07 -12.10 0.35
CA GLU A 60 -15.19 -13.04 -0.37
C GLU A 60 -15.47 -12.94 -1.85
N MET A 61 -14.42 -12.81 -2.66
CA MET A 61 -14.51 -12.64 -4.11
C MET A 61 -13.63 -13.64 -4.84
N GLY A 62 -14.16 -14.19 -5.93
CA GLY A 62 -13.40 -14.97 -6.90
C GLY A 62 -12.63 -14.08 -7.87
N PHE A 63 -11.55 -14.62 -8.47
CA PHE A 63 -10.79 -13.92 -9.52
C PHE A 63 -11.54 -13.79 -10.86
N ASP A 64 -12.73 -14.38 -10.97
CA ASP A 64 -13.69 -14.21 -12.06
C ASP A 64 -14.65 -13.03 -11.82
N GLY A 65 -14.61 -12.42 -10.63
CA GLY A 65 -15.49 -11.30 -10.23
C GLY A 65 -16.79 -11.72 -9.56
N THR A 66 -17.00 -13.02 -9.29
CA THR A 66 -18.09 -13.49 -8.44
C THR A 66 -17.82 -13.17 -6.97
N TYR A 67 -18.86 -13.09 -6.13
CA TYR A 67 -18.69 -12.83 -4.70
C TYR A 67 -19.68 -13.60 -3.83
N VAL A 68 -19.26 -13.86 -2.59
CA VAL A 68 -20.05 -14.46 -1.51
C VAL A 68 -19.99 -13.55 -0.29
N GLY A 69 -21.15 -13.17 0.24
CA GLY A 69 -21.25 -12.33 1.43
C GLY A 69 -22.62 -11.68 1.55
N ARG A 70 -22.93 -11.15 2.74
CA ARG A 70 -24.20 -10.44 3.01
C ARG A 70 -24.19 -8.98 2.53
N ARG A 71 -23.00 -8.45 2.20
CA ARG A 71 -22.77 -7.07 1.72
C ARG A 71 -22.27 -7.09 0.29
N ARG A 72 -22.37 -5.94 -0.38
CA ARG A 72 -21.67 -5.71 -1.64
C ARG A 72 -20.18 -5.43 -1.35
N PRO A 73 -19.25 -5.92 -2.19
CA PRO A 73 -17.83 -5.57 -2.06
C PRO A 73 -17.63 -4.08 -2.30
N SER A 74 -16.45 -3.55 -1.91
CA SER A 74 -16.03 -2.20 -2.32
C SER A 74 -16.31 -1.94 -3.80
N SER A 75 -16.72 -0.72 -4.16
CA SER A 75 -16.90 -0.30 -5.57
C SER A 75 -15.62 -0.44 -6.41
N GLU A 76 -14.47 -0.54 -5.74
CA GLU A 76 -13.14 -0.53 -6.33
C GLU A 76 -12.47 -1.91 -6.40
N TRP A 77 -13.22 -2.97 -6.14
CA TRP A 77 -12.75 -4.35 -6.15
C TRP A 77 -11.98 -4.76 -7.42
N ARG A 78 -12.23 -4.10 -8.57
CA ARG A 78 -11.61 -4.43 -9.85
C ARG A 78 -10.09 -4.28 -9.83
N PHE A 79 -9.55 -3.17 -9.33
CA PHE A 79 -8.09 -3.03 -9.25
C PHE A 79 -7.49 -3.98 -8.21
N HIS A 80 -8.18 -4.27 -7.11
CA HIS A 80 -7.71 -5.28 -6.16
C HIS A 80 -7.55 -6.64 -6.84
N ARG A 81 -8.59 -7.08 -7.56
CA ARG A 81 -8.57 -8.33 -8.34
C ARG A 81 -7.42 -8.34 -9.35
N ASP A 82 -7.34 -7.31 -10.19
CA ASP A 82 -6.40 -7.32 -11.33
C ASP A 82 -4.95 -7.18 -10.88
N ILE A 83 -4.69 -6.38 -9.85
CA ILE A 83 -3.37 -6.29 -9.23
C ILE A 83 -2.98 -7.64 -8.61
N LEU A 84 -3.87 -8.27 -7.83
CA LEU A 84 -3.59 -9.59 -7.26
C LEU A 84 -3.41 -10.67 -8.34
N LYS A 85 -4.07 -10.57 -9.49
CA LYS A 85 -3.82 -11.50 -10.62
C LYS A 85 -2.47 -11.25 -11.27
N ALA A 86 -2.09 -9.98 -11.47
CA ALA A 86 -0.83 -9.60 -12.11
C ALA A 86 0.40 -9.75 -11.20
N ARG A 87 0.20 -9.74 -9.87
CA ARG A 87 1.27 -9.80 -8.86
C ARG A 87 1.09 -10.99 -7.91
N PRO A 88 1.45 -12.22 -8.31
CA PRO A 88 1.42 -13.39 -7.44
C PRO A 88 2.34 -13.28 -6.21
N ASP A 89 3.31 -12.36 -6.23
CA ASP A 89 4.22 -12.06 -5.12
C ASP A 89 3.62 -11.15 -4.03
N VAL A 90 2.37 -10.70 -4.21
CA VAL A 90 1.62 -9.80 -3.33
C VAL A 90 0.37 -10.50 -2.81
N ASP A 91 0.07 -10.28 -1.53
CA ASP A 91 -1.10 -10.84 -0.86
C ASP A 91 -2.08 -9.77 -0.36
N VAL A 92 -1.65 -8.51 -0.27
CA VAL A 92 -2.43 -7.40 0.27
C VAL A 92 -2.41 -6.22 -0.68
N VAL A 93 -3.59 -5.66 -0.92
CA VAL A 93 -3.78 -4.38 -1.61
C VAL A 93 -4.54 -3.45 -0.67
N LEU A 94 -3.94 -2.31 -0.35
CA LEU A 94 -4.50 -1.26 0.49
C LEU A 94 -4.68 0.00 -0.35
N HIS A 95 -5.87 0.57 -0.31
CA HIS A 95 -6.19 1.83 -0.95
C HIS A 95 -6.69 2.84 0.09
N ALA A 96 -6.24 4.10 -0.05
CA ALA A 96 -6.66 5.20 0.80
C ALA A 96 -6.61 6.53 0.04
N HIS A 97 -7.39 7.51 0.51
CA HIS A 97 -7.38 8.90 0.02
C HIS A 97 -6.60 9.79 1.00
N SER A 98 -5.32 9.48 1.21
CA SER A 98 -4.50 10.20 2.19
C SER A 98 -4.16 11.62 1.71
N THR A 99 -4.11 12.58 2.63
CA THR A 99 -4.16 14.01 2.33
C THR A 99 -3.04 14.48 1.39
N PHE A 100 -1.78 14.21 1.72
CA PHE A 100 -0.64 14.72 0.97
C PHE A 100 -0.39 13.92 -0.31
N ALA A 101 -0.58 12.61 -0.28
CA ALA A 101 -0.50 11.78 -1.48
C ALA A 101 -1.58 12.18 -2.51
N THR A 102 -2.81 12.43 -2.04
CA THR A 102 -3.91 12.91 -2.89
C THR A 102 -3.62 14.32 -3.42
N ALA A 103 -3.02 15.20 -2.60
CA ALA A 103 -2.60 16.54 -3.05
C ALA A 103 -1.58 16.49 -4.21
N LEU A 104 -0.67 15.52 -4.24
CA LEU A 104 0.19 15.30 -5.41
C LEU A 104 -0.58 14.71 -6.58
N ALA A 105 -1.48 13.76 -6.31
CA ALA A 105 -2.23 13.03 -7.32
C ALA A 105 -3.22 13.93 -8.08
N VAL A 106 -3.85 14.92 -7.45
CA VAL A 106 -4.71 15.89 -8.15
C VAL A 106 -3.94 16.72 -9.19
N HIS A 107 -2.61 16.83 -9.04
CA HIS A 107 -1.73 17.45 -10.02
C HIS A 107 -1.10 16.47 -11.01
N GLY A 108 -1.47 15.18 -10.96
CA GLY A 108 -0.84 14.14 -11.79
C GLY A 108 0.65 13.92 -11.49
N ARG A 109 1.12 14.34 -10.30
CA ARG A 109 2.54 14.26 -9.92
C ARG A 109 2.81 13.01 -9.11
N GLY A 110 3.83 12.24 -9.50
CA GLY A 110 4.39 11.18 -8.67
C GLY A 110 5.35 11.73 -7.60
N ILE A 111 5.97 10.81 -6.85
CA ILE A 111 7.02 11.13 -5.87
C ILE A 111 8.35 10.57 -6.40
N PRO A 112 9.31 11.41 -6.83
CA PRO A 112 10.63 10.96 -7.25
C PRO A 112 11.50 10.58 -6.04
N SER A 113 12.69 10.05 -6.28
CA SER A 113 13.71 9.69 -5.28
C SER A 113 14.36 10.90 -4.57
N PHE A 114 13.56 11.88 -4.11
CA PHE A 114 14.03 13.02 -3.31
C PHE A 114 14.51 12.60 -1.91
N HIS A 115 14.10 11.41 -1.46
CA HIS A 115 14.49 10.80 -0.19
C HIS A 115 14.72 9.29 -0.39
N TYR A 116 15.73 8.72 0.27
CA TYR A 116 16.12 7.31 0.06
C TYR A 116 15.02 6.31 0.41
N MET A 117 14.09 6.67 1.31
CA MET A 117 12.96 5.81 1.71
C MET A 117 11.96 5.52 0.58
N VAL A 118 12.01 6.27 -0.54
CA VAL A 118 11.26 5.93 -1.76
C VAL A 118 11.57 4.52 -2.25
N ALA A 119 12.77 4.00 -1.94
CA ALA A 119 13.17 2.62 -2.22
C ALA A 119 12.19 1.56 -1.68
N LEU A 120 11.48 1.86 -0.58
CA LEU A 120 10.48 0.96 0.02
C LEU A 120 9.27 0.74 -0.89
N ALA A 121 8.98 1.66 -1.81
CA ALA A 121 7.97 1.49 -2.85
C ALA A 121 8.44 0.58 -4.01
N GLY A 122 9.59 -0.10 -3.88
CA GLY A 122 10.08 -1.09 -4.83
C GLY A 122 10.86 -0.50 -6.01
N GLY A 123 11.15 0.79 -6.03
CA GLY A 123 11.92 1.44 -7.08
C GLY A 123 12.37 2.86 -6.72
N ASP A 124 12.75 3.63 -7.73
CA ASP A 124 13.25 5.01 -7.65
C ASP A 124 12.14 6.08 -7.67
N SER A 125 10.87 5.68 -7.69
CA SER A 125 9.74 6.60 -7.73
C SER A 125 8.44 5.92 -7.32
N ILE A 126 7.49 6.70 -6.79
CA ILE A 126 6.07 6.35 -6.70
C ILE A 126 5.36 7.04 -7.86
N ARG A 127 4.87 6.27 -8.83
CA ARG A 127 4.25 6.82 -10.06
C ARG A 127 2.82 7.29 -9.79
N CYS A 128 2.33 8.25 -10.58
CA CYS A 128 0.92 8.64 -10.59
C CYS A 128 0.24 8.06 -11.83
N ALA A 129 -0.75 7.20 -11.64
CA ALA A 129 -1.55 6.63 -12.70
C ALA A 129 -2.50 7.68 -13.29
N PRO A 130 -2.77 7.67 -14.61
CA PRO A 130 -3.74 8.56 -15.23
C PRO A 130 -5.14 8.41 -14.62
N TYR A 131 -5.93 9.48 -14.68
CA TYR A 131 -7.31 9.46 -14.18
C TYR A 131 -8.19 8.55 -15.04
N ALA A 132 -9.04 7.79 -14.36
CA ALA A 132 -10.25 7.19 -14.91
C ALA A 132 -11.27 7.12 -13.77
N THR A 133 -12.56 7.05 -14.11
CA THR A 133 -13.63 7.03 -13.09
C THR A 133 -13.47 5.82 -12.17
N PHE A 134 -13.70 6.01 -10.87
CA PHE A 134 -13.58 4.94 -9.87
C PHE A 134 -14.44 3.72 -10.22
N GLY A 135 -13.94 2.53 -9.86
CA GLY A 135 -14.63 1.26 -10.11
C GLY A 135 -14.67 0.81 -11.58
N THR A 136 -14.06 1.54 -12.52
CA THR A 136 -13.97 1.12 -13.94
C THR A 136 -12.82 0.14 -14.20
N GLN A 137 -12.87 -0.59 -15.33
CA GLN A 137 -11.75 -1.41 -15.79
C GLN A 137 -10.56 -0.53 -16.20
N GLU A 138 -10.80 0.62 -16.82
CA GLU A 138 -9.76 1.56 -17.24
C GLU A 138 -8.89 2.04 -16.06
N LEU A 139 -9.50 2.38 -14.91
CA LEU A 139 -8.74 2.71 -13.70
C LEU A 139 -7.89 1.54 -13.21
N SER A 140 -8.43 0.32 -13.31
CA SER A 140 -7.72 -0.91 -12.96
C SER A 140 -6.46 -1.09 -13.81
N ASP A 141 -6.60 -0.92 -15.12
CA ASP A 141 -5.50 -1.09 -16.08
C ASP A 141 -4.41 -0.03 -15.85
N HIS A 142 -4.79 1.23 -15.60
CA HIS A 142 -3.87 2.30 -15.23
C HIS A 142 -3.11 2.01 -13.92
N ALA A 143 -3.80 1.51 -12.90
CA ALA A 143 -3.18 1.17 -11.62
C ALA A 143 -2.17 0.02 -11.77
N VAL A 144 -2.53 -1.05 -12.49
CA VAL A 144 -1.64 -2.19 -12.76
C VAL A 144 -0.38 -1.73 -13.49
N ALA A 145 -0.51 -0.89 -14.52
CA ALA A 145 0.64 -0.35 -15.25
C ALA A 145 1.55 0.52 -14.34
N ALA A 146 0.97 1.40 -13.52
CA ALA A 146 1.73 2.23 -12.60
C ALA A 146 2.50 1.41 -11.54
N LEU A 147 1.96 0.24 -11.17
CA LEU A 147 2.53 -0.68 -10.18
C LEU A 147 3.55 -1.68 -10.75
N GLU A 148 3.85 -1.64 -12.04
CA GLU A 148 4.86 -2.52 -12.64
C GLU A 148 6.24 -2.26 -12.02
N GLY A 149 6.80 -3.26 -11.34
CA GLY A 149 8.05 -3.13 -10.59
C GLY A 149 7.97 -2.12 -9.44
N ARG A 150 6.78 -1.85 -8.90
CA ARG A 150 6.54 -0.98 -7.74
C ARG A 150 5.63 -1.66 -6.72
N LEU A 151 5.63 -1.15 -5.50
CA LEU A 151 4.75 -1.54 -4.39
C LEU A 151 3.80 -0.42 -3.98
N ALA A 152 3.90 0.75 -4.58
CA ALA A 152 2.98 1.85 -4.37
C ALA A 152 2.81 2.69 -5.64
N CYS A 153 1.61 3.23 -5.83
CA CYS A 153 1.33 4.25 -6.83
C CYS A 153 0.28 5.24 -6.30
N LEU A 154 0.26 6.42 -6.91
CA LEU A 154 -0.83 7.39 -6.78
C LEU A 154 -1.83 7.20 -7.92
N LEU A 155 -3.06 7.65 -7.72
CA LEU A 155 -4.14 7.65 -8.70
C LEU A 155 -4.58 9.10 -8.93
N ALA A 156 -4.43 9.63 -10.14
CA ALA A 156 -4.70 11.04 -10.41
C ALA A 156 -6.12 11.44 -9.98
N ASN A 157 -6.26 12.59 -9.32
CA ASN A 157 -7.53 13.09 -8.75
C ASN A 157 -8.27 12.10 -7.83
N HIS A 158 -7.55 11.21 -7.13
CA HIS A 158 -8.19 10.12 -6.40
C HIS A 158 -7.50 9.77 -5.07
N GLY A 159 -6.31 9.17 -5.08
CA GLY A 159 -5.68 8.67 -3.85
C GLY A 159 -4.41 7.87 -4.10
N MET A 160 -4.14 6.87 -3.26
CA MET A 160 -2.98 5.98 -3.39
C MET A 160 -3.37 4.50 -3.28
N ILE A 161 -2.56 3.64 -3.89
CA ILE A 161 -2.59 2.19 -3.72
C ILE A 161 -1.22 1.73 -3.22
N VAL A 162 -1.23 0.82 -2.25
CA VAL A 162 -0.05 0.16 -1.69
C VAL A 162 -0.22 -1.35 -1.67
N LEU A 163 0.85 -2.05 -1.98
CA LEU A 163 0.95 -3.51 -2.06
C LEU A 163 1.80 -4.05 -0.91
N GLY A 164 1.45 -5.23 -0.40
CA GLY A 164 2.24 -5.90 0.62
C GLY A 164 2.06 -7.41 0.62
N LYS A 165 3.01 -8.11 1.25
CA LYS A 165 2.87 -9.53 1.60
C LYS A 165 2.06 -9.76 2.87
N THR A 166 1.97 -8.73 3.71
CA THR A 166 1.24 -8.78 4.98
C THR A 166 0.48 -7.49 5.17
N LEU A 167 -0.61 -7.57 5.93
CA LEU A 167 -1.43 -6.42 6.31
C LEU A 167 -0.60 -5.35 7.02
N LYS A 168 0.26 -5.77 7.97
CA LYS A 168 1.18 -4.89 8.70
C LYS A 168 2.15 -4.18 7.75
N GLY A 169 2.74 -4.90 6.79
CA GLY A 169 3.67 -4.34 5.82
C GLY A 169 3.00 -3.34 4.87
N ALA A 170 1.80 -3.66 4.38
CA ALA A 170 1.02 -2.76 3.52
C ALA A 170 0.63 -1.47 4.25
N LEU A 171 0.17 -1.56 5.50
CA LEU A 171 -0.16 -0.38 6.31
C LEU A 171 1.09 0.48 6.60
N ALA A 172 2.21 -0.14 6.97
CA ALA A 172 3.45 0.59 7.21
C ALA A 172 3.93 1.34 5.96
N LEU A 173 3.88 0.71 4.79
CA LEU A 173 4.23 1.36 3.53
C LEU A 173 3.23 2.46 3.15
N ALA A 174 1.94 2.30 3.42
CA ALA A 174 0.95 3.35 3.19
C ALA A 174 1.21 4.61 4.04
N VAL A 175 1.54 4.43 5.32
CA VAL A 175 1.95 5.55 6.20
C VAL A 175 3.25 6.21 5.72
N GLU A 176 4.20 5.42 5.21
CA GLU A 176 5.45 5.94 4.66
C GLU A 176 5.23 6.72 3.36
N VAL A 177 4.37 6.25 2.45
CA VAL A 177 4.00 6.96 1.22
C VAL A 177 3.38 8.31 1.53
N GLU A 178 2.46 8.39 2.50
CA GLU A 178 1.88 9.66 2.93
C GLU A 178 2.93 10.58 3.58
N THR A 179 3.87 10.02 4.34
CA THR A 179 4.98 10.76 4.94
C THR A 179 5.92 11.33 3.89
N LEU A 180 6.28 10.55 2.88
CA LEU A 180 7.07 10.98 1.73
C LEU A 180 6.35 12.07 0.93
N ALA A 181 5.04 11.92 0.70
CA ALA A 181 4.24 12.93 0.00
C ALA A 181 4.26 14.28 0.75
N ARG A 182 4.06 14.25 2.07
CA ARG A 182 4.13 15.44 2.94
C ARG A 182 5.50 16.09 2.92
N GLN A 183 6.57 15.30 3.07
CA GLN A 183 7.94 15.78 3.01
C GLN A 183 8.27 16.38 1.64
N TYR A 184 7.86 15.73 0.55
CA TYR A 184 8.09 16.22 -0.81
C TYR A 184 7.40 17.56 -1.01
N LEU A 185 6.12 17.69 -0.65
CA LEU A 185 5.39 18.96 -0.74
C LEU A 185 6.05 20.07 0.09
N HIS A 186 6.47 19.78 1.33
CA HIS A 186 7.17 20.76 2.15
C HIS A 186 8.55 21.13 1.62
N ALA A 187 9.29 20.19 1.02
CA ALA A 187 10.60 20.47 0.43
C ALA A 187 10.49 21.51 -0.69
N HIS A 188 9.41 21.47 -1.49
CA HIS A 188 9.18 22.47 -2.54
C HIS A 188 8.98 23.90 -2.03
N LEU A 189 8.63 24.09 -0.76
CA LEU A 189 8.56 25.43 -0.17
C LEU A 189 9.93 26.10 -0.13
N LEU A 190 11.02 25.32 -0.18
CA LEU A 190 12.41 25.80 -0.24
C LEU A 190 12.98 25.79 -1.67
N GLY A 191 12.23 25.28 -2.67
CA GLY A 191 12.68 25.08 -4.05
C GLY A 191 12.71 23.60 -4.45
N GLU A 192 13.24 23.30 -5.64
CA GLU A 192 13.29 21.93 -6.15
C GLU A 192 14.24 21.05 -5.31
N PRO A 193 13.77 19.91 -4.76
CA PRO A 193 14.62 19.03 -3.97
C PRO A 193 15.61 18.26 -4.85
N VAL A 194 16.77 17.93 -4.29
CA VAL A 194 17.76 17.08 -4.96
C VAL A 194 17.20 15.67 -5.12
N ILE A 195 17.32 15.11 -6.33
CA ILE A 195 16.87 13.76 -6.63
C ILE A 195 18.07 12.81 -6.62
N LEU A 196 17.95 11.74 -5.83
CA LEU A 196 18.96 10.67 -5.81
C LEU A 196 18.91 9.88 -7.10
N PRO A 197 20.05 9.56 -7.72
CA PRO A 197 20.06 8.83 -8.98
C PRO A 197 19.63 7.37 -8.78
N PRO A 198 19.07 6.71 -9.82
CA PRO A 198 18.49 5.37 -9.69
C PRO A 198 19.45 4.31 -9.15
N GLU A 199 20.74 4.39 -9.49
CA GLU A 199 21.77 3.47 -8.98
C GLU A 199 21.96 3.58 -7.46
N GLU A 200 21.78 4.76 -6.88
CA GLU A 200 21.86 4.96 -5.43
C GLU A 200 20.62 4.38 -4.75
N ILE A 201 19.44 4.54 -5.35
CA ILE A 201 18.22 3.88 -4.84
C ILE A 201 18.33 2.35 -4.92
N ALA A 202 18.95 1.81 -5.97
CA ALA A 202 19.20 0.38 -6.07
C ALA A 202 20.11 -0.12 -4.94
N ARG A 203 21.18 0.62 -4.60
CA ARG A 203 22.07 0.32 -3.46
C ARG A 203 21.33 0.38 -2.13
N VAL A 204 20.51 1.41 -1.93
CA VAL A 204 19.66 1.56 -0.73
C VAL A 204 18.70 0.38 -0.60
N ALA A 205 18.01 0.00 -1.68
CA ALA A 205 17.08 -1.12 -1.69
C ALA A 205 17.79 -2.44 -1.36
N GLU A 206 19.00 -2.66 -1.90
CA GLU A 206 19.81 -3.81 -1.55
C GLU A 206 20.21 -3.81 -0.07
N LYS A 207 20.66 -2.66 0.45
CA LYS A 207 21.01 -2.51 1.87
C LYS A 207 19.81 -2.78 2.78
N MET A 208 18.63 -2.25 2.45
CA MET A 208 17.39 -2.50 3.20
C MET A 208 17.02 -3.99 3.22
N ARG A 209 17.11 -4.68 2.07
CA ARG A 209 16.88 -6.13 2.00
C ARG A 209 17.84 -6.92 2.89
N ARG A 210 19.11 -6.52 2.96
CA ARG A 210 20.11 -7.15 3.84
C ARG A 210 19.88 -6.85 5.32
N MET A 211 19.27 -5.71 5.65
CA MET A 211 19.04 -5.26 7.04
C MET A 211 17.70 -5.72 7.66
N THR A 212 16.81 -6.41 6.93
CA THR A 212 15.50 -6.85 7.45
C THR A 212 15.44 -8.39 7.45
N TYR A 213 15.16 -9.11 8.55
CA TYR A 213 14.12 -8.86 9.57
C TYR A 213 14.47 -9.40 10.98
N GLY A 214 14.38 -8.55 12.01
CA GLY A 214 14.27 -8.95 13.43
C GLY A 214 15.55 -9.32 14.18
N LEU A 215 16.72 -9.13 13.56
CA LEU A 215 18.02 -9.38 14.18
C LEU A 215 18.92 -8.14 14.01
N PRO A 216 19.80 -7.84 14.98
CA PRO A 216 20.85 -6.86 14.79
C PRO A 216 21.70 -7.22 13.54
N PRO A 217 22.40 -6.24 12.94
CA PRO A 217 23.31 -6.52 11.83
C PRO A 217 24.26 -7.66 12.19
N ASP A 218 24.46 -8.59 11.27
CA ASP A 218 25.46 -9.65 11.41
C ASP A 218 26.83 -9.02 11.66
N GLU A 219 27.51 -9.36 12.76
CA GLU A 219 28.82 -8.80 13.13
C GLU A 219 29.86 -9.02 12.00
N GLY A 220 29.64 -10.04 11.15
CA GLY A 220 30.47 -10.34 9.98
C GLY A 220 30.15 -9.58 8.69
N ALA A 221 29.05 -8.83 8.64
CA ALA A 221 28.63 -8.02 7.48
C ALA A 221 28.40 -6.55 7.83
N ALA A 222 29.03 -6.11 8.93
CA ALA A 222 28.99 -4.73 9.39
C ALA A 222 29.53 -3.76 8.33
N PRO A 223 28.77 -2.72 7.91
CA PRO A 223 29.36 -1.59 7.18
C PRO A 223 30.49 -0.95 7.98
N GLU A 224 31.42 -0.27 7.29
CA GLU A 224 32.74 0.18 7.80
C GLU A 224 32.74 0.99 9.12
N ASP A 225 31.58 1.43 9.62
CA ASP A 225 31.42 2.17 10.88
C ASP A 225 30.16 1.72 11.66
N THR A 226 30.07 0.44 12.03
CA THR A 226 29.01 -0.02 12.96
C THR A 226 29.32 0.39 14.40
N ALA A 227 28.33 0.99 15.06
CA ALA A 227 28.36 1.25 16.49
C ALA A 227 28.68 -0.04 17.26
N ARG A 228 29.77 -0.03 18.03
CA ARG A 228 30.18 -1.14 18.90
C ARG A 228 29.65 -0.92 20.30
N LEU A 229 29.29 -2.00 20.98
CA LEU A 229 29.02 -1.95 22.41
C LEU A 229 30.25 -1.38 23.13
N ARG A 230 30.02 -0.38 23.98
CA ARG A 230 31.06 0.16 24.86
C ARG A 230 31.36 -0.90 25.92
N GLU A 231 32.58 -1.44 25.93
CA GLU A 231 33.04 -2.30 27.01
C GLU A 231 33.02 -1.50 28.33
N ALA A 232 32.46 -2.11 29.38
CA ALA A 232 32.30 -1.51 30.69
C ALA A 232 33.62 -1.45 31.46
#